data_AF-A0A1A8L7F4-F1
#
_entry.id   AF-A0A1A8L7F4-F1
#
_cell.length_a   1.000
_cell.length_b   1.000
_cell.length_c   1.000
_cell.angle_alpha   90.00
_cell.angle_beta   90.00
_cell.angle_gamma   90.00
#
_symmetry.space_group_name_H-M   'P 1'
#
loop_
_entity.id
_entity.type
_entity.pdbx_description
1 polymer ?
#
loop_
_entity_poly.entity_id
_entity_poly.type
_entity_poly.pdbx_seq_one_letter_code
_entity_poly.pdbx_strand_id
1 'polypeptide(L)' 'GDFHVVLYEKSCVLQALCGITGERSAMGLNFTFTNECCNTHLCNRAARPAPPLWSVTLLTLLTACSAW' A
#
# COMPACT_ATOMS: atom_id res chain seq x y z
N GLY A 1 -13.40 -22.33 -7.20
CA GLY A 1 -12.70 -21.04 -7.04
C GLY A 1 -11.54 -21.28 -6.11
N ASP A 2 -10.34 -20.84 -6.48
CA ASP A 2 -9.16 -20.98 -5.64
C ASP A 2 -9.18 -19.94 -4.51
N PHE A 3 -8.90 -20.37 -3.29
CA PHE A 3 -8.84 -19.46 -2.13
C PHE A 3 -7.45 -18.83 -2.08
N HIS A 4 -7.37 -17.53 -2.37
CA HIS A 4 -6.11 -16.78 -2.40
C HIS A 4 -6.13 -15.66 -1.36
N VAL A 5 -5.18 -15.71 -0.42
CA VAL A 5 -5.02 -14.71 0.65
C VAL A 5 -3.62 -14.12 0.56
N VAL A 6 -3.53 -12.79 0.59
CA VAL A 6 -2.25 -12.06 0.62
C VAL A 6 -2.16 -11.29 1.93
N LEU A 7 -1.14 -11.59 2.72
CA LEU A 7 -0.85 -10.90 3.98
C LEU A 7 0.25 -9.86 3.76
N TYR A 8 -0.01 -8.61 4.18
CA TYR A 8 0.97 -7.53 4.12
C TYR A 8 1.50 -7.21 5.53
N GLU A 9 2.74 -7.61 5.81
CA GLU A 9 3.47 -7.21 7.01
C GLU A 9 4.24 -5.91 6.72
N LYS A 10 4.09 -4.88 7.57
CA LYS A 10 4.78 -3.58 7.41
C LYS A 10 5.68 -3.33 8.60
N SER A 11 6.99 -3.24 8.37
CA SER A 11 8.00 -3.03 9.41
C SER A 11 9.25 -2.35 8.84
N CYS A 12 10.22 -2.05 9.71
CA CYS A 12 11.58 -1.71 9.30
C CYS A 12 12.40 -2.98 9.13
N VAL A 13 13.33 -2.99 8.18
CA VAL A 13 14.15 -4.16 7.87
C VAL A 13 15.58 -3.76 7.53
N LEU A 14 16.54 -4.67 7.75
CA LEU A 14 17.90 -4.50 7.26
C LEU A 14 17.92 -4.45 5.73
N GLN A 15 18.68 -3.53 5.15
CA GLN A 15 18.83 -3.38 3.69
C GLN A 15 19.25 -4.69 2.99
N ALA A 16 20.08 -5.51 3.64
CA ALA A 16 20.52 -6.80 3.11
C ALA A 16 19.38 -7.83 2.94
N LEU A 17 18.23 -7.61 3.55
CA LEU A 17 17.06 -8.49 3.48
C LEU A 17 15.98 -7.98 2.52
N CYS A 18 16.21 -6.87 1.83
CA CYS A 18 15.28 -6.30 0.86
C CYS A 18 15.31 -7.05 -0.47
N GLY A 19 14.13 -7.27 -1.07
CA GLY A 19 13.97 -8.04 -2.31
C GLY A 19 14.12 -9.55 -2.14
N ILE A 20 14.37 -10.03 -0.92
CA ILE A 20 14.47 -11.46 -0.64
C ILE A 20 13.08 -12.07 -0.58
N THR A 21 12.95 -13.22 -1.26
CA THR A 21 11.84 -14.15 -1.12
C THR A 21 12.19 -15.27 -0.15
N GLY A 22 11.24 -15.71 0.67
CA GLY A 22 11.42 -16.85 1.55
C GLY A 22 10.10 -17.50 1.92
N GLU A 23 10.15 -18.52 2.77
CA GLU A 23 8.95 -19.16 3.31
C GLU A 23 8.74 -18.72 4.77
N ARG A 24 7.48 -18.49 5.13
CA ARG A 24 7.04 -18.28 6.52
C ARG A 24 5.82 -19.12 6.80
N SER A 25 5.64 -19.44 8.09
CA SER A 25 4.45 -20.10 8.60
C SER A 25 3.79 -19.19 9.63
N ALA A 26 2.53 -18.83 9.40
CA ALA A 26 1.73 -18.06 10.36
C ALA A 26 0.25 -18.43 10.21
N MET A 27 -0.52 -18.34 11.30
CA MET A 27 -1.96 -18.66 11.29
C MET A 27 -2.28 -20.06 10.74
N GLY A 28 -1.35 -21.02 10.89
CA GLY A 28 -1.50 -22.38 10.38
C GLY A 28 -1.30 -22.55 8.87
N LEU A 29 -0.83 -21.51 8.16
CA LEU A 29 -0.59 -21.53 6.73
C LEU A 29 0.90 -21.30 6.43
N ASN A 30 1.43 -22.07 5.48
CA ASN A 30 2.74 -21.82 4.91
C ASN A 30 2.58 -20.94 3.67
N PHE A 31 3.33 -19.86 3.60
CA PHE A 31 3.29 -18.92 2.48
C PHE A 31 4.68 -18.45 2.12
N THR A 32 4.86 -18.21 0.83
CA THR A 32 6.02 -17.50 0.32
C THR A 32 5.82 -16.00 0.53
N PHE A 33 6.80 -15.33 1.12
CA PHE A 33 6.79 -13.88 1.29
C PHE A 33 7.90 -13.25 0.47
N THR A 34 7.70 -11.98 0.11
CA THR A 34 8.69 -11.13 -0.55
C THR A 34 8.83 -9.83 0.23
N ASN A 35 10.06 -9.42 0.55
CA ASN A 35 10.32 -8.15 1.22
C ASN A 35 10.41 -7.01 0.20
N GLU A 36 9.37 -6.19 0.09
CA GLU A 36 9.41 -4.92 -0.63
C GLU A 36 9.85 -3.79 0.30
N CYS A 37 10.88 -3.05 -0.11
CA CYS A 37 11.51 -2.03 0.74
C CYS A 37 11.52 -0.66 0.09
N CYS A 38 11.62 0.37 0.94
CA CYS A 38 11.78 1.76 0.57
C CYS A 38 12.56 2.48 1.69
N ASN A 39 13.18 3.64 1.37
CA ASN A 39 14.15 4.31 2.24
C ASN A 39 13.74 5.72 2.71
N THR A 40 12.50 6.14 2.43
CA THR A 40 11.97 7.43 2.90
C THR A 40 11.06 7.24 4.11
N HIS A 41 10.91 8.27 4.93
CA HIS A 41 10.12 8.19 6.16
C HIS A 41 8.67 7.80 5.88
N LEU A 42 8.18 6.74 6.53
CA LEU A 42 6.81 6.18 6.39
C LEU A 42 6.42 5.81 4.95
N CYS A 43 7.40 5.44 4.11
CA CYS A 43 7.17 5.06 2.72
C CYS A 43 6.34 3.78 2.55
N ASN A 44 6.33 2.90 3.55
CA ASN A 44 5.62 1.62 3.57
C ASN A 44 4.17 1.73 4.08
N ARG A 45 3.61 2.96 4.15
CA ARG A 45 2.24 3.23 4.58
C ARG A 45 1.19 2.43 3.82
N ALA A 46 0.03 2.24 4.44
CA ALA A 46 -1.13 1.66 3.76
C ALA A 46 -1.51 2.46 2.51
N ALA A 47 -2.09 1.77 1.52
CA ALA A 47 -2.61 2.42 0.32
C ALA A 47 -3.58 3.54 0.72
N ARG A 48 -3.39 4.74 0.14
CA ARG A 48 -4.28 5.86 0.41
C ARG A 48 -5.66 5.51 -0.16
N PRO A 49 -6.75 5.68 0.59
CA PRO A 49 -8.09 5.51 0.04
C PRO A 49 -8.25 6.40 -1.19
N ALA A 50 -8.99 5.92 -2.20
CA ALA A 50 -9.35 6.75 -3.33
C ALA A 50 -9.99 8.05 -2.81
N PRO A 51 -9.59 9.23 -3.32
CA PRO A 51 -10.26 10.45 -2.95
C PRO A 51 -11.73 10.33 -3.35
N PRO A 52 -12.66 10.80 -2.53
CA PRO A 52 -14.06 10.59 -2.81
C PRO A 52 -14.50 11.51 -3.96
N LEU A 53 -15.48 11.07 -4.79
CA LEU A 53 -15.82 11.72 -6.07
C LEU A 53 -16.09 13.23 -5.97
N TRP A 54 -16.72 13.67 -4.87
CA TRP A 54 -17.04 15.06 -4.57
C TRP A 54 -15.82 15.99 -4.46
N SER A 55 -14.62 15.45 -4.19
CA SER A 55 -13.38 16.24 -4.21
C SER A 55 -13.07 16.80 -5.59
N VAL A 56 -13.38 16.04 -6.65
CA VAL A 56 -13.22 16.48 -8.04
C VAL A 56 -14.27 17.53 -8.38
N THR A 57 -15.52 17.30 -7.98
CA THR A 57 -16.65 18.21 -8.22
C THR A 57 -16.48 19.56 -7.53
N LEU A 58 -15.91 19.58 -6.33
CA LEU A 58 -15.65 20.83 -5.60
C LEU A 58 -14.53 21.64 -6.27
N LEU A 59 -13.47 20.98 -6.75
CA LEU A 59 -12.35 21.63 -7.43
C LEU A 59 -12.79 22.25 -8.77
N THR A 60 -13.65 21.57 -9.53
CA THR A 60 -14.20 22.12 -10.77
C THR A 60 -15.14 23.29 -10.51
N LEU A 61 -15.94 23.25 -9.44
CA LEU A 61 -16.83 24.37 -9.08
C LEU A 61 -16.03 25.61 -8.64
N LEU A 62 -14.98 25.43 -7.84
CA LEU A 62 -14.12 26.52 -7.35
C LEU A 62 -13.37 27.22 -8.50
N THR A 63 -12.91 26.46 -9.50
CA THR A 63 -12.24 27.01 -10.68
C THR A 63 -13.22 27.72 -11.62
N ALA A 64 -14.47 27.26 -11.73
CA ALA A 64 -15.51 27.95 -12.49
C ALA A 64 -15.93 29.28 -11.82
N CYS A 65 -16.11 29.30 -10.49
CA CYS A 65 -16.48 30.51 -9.76
C CYS A 65 -15.37 31.57 -9.69
N SER A 66 -14.10 31.19 -9.80
CA SER A 66 -12.97 32.15 -9.81
C SER A 66 -12.70 32.75 -11.19
N ALA A 67 -13.37 32.25 -12.24
CA ALA A 67 -13.34 32.80 -13.59
C ALA A 67 -14.50 33.77 -13.87
N TRP A 68 -15.34 34.06 -12.88
CA TRP A 68 -16.48 35.00 -12.93
C TRP A 68 -16.21 36.24 -12.07
#